data_AF-A0A1Z9TYU5-F1
#
_entry.id   AF-A0A1Z9TYU5-F1
#
_cell.length_a   1.000
_cell.length_b   1.000
_cell.length_c   1.000
_cell.angle_alpha   90.00
_cell.angle_beta   90.00
_cell.angle_gamma   90.00
#
_symmetry.space_group_name_H-M   'P 1'
#
loop_
_entity.id
_entity.type
_entity.pdbx_description
1 polymer ?
#
loop_
_entity_poly.entity_id
_entity_poly.type
_entity_poly.pdbx_seq_one_letter_code
_entity_poly.pdbx_strand_id
1 'polypeptide(L)'
;MNTAICVTPFEDMRLTMPNNKIVIKLGGGLITDKSQYKLVREERIMSVCKVISKLKKNEDSVILVHGAGSFGHLEAKKWHLSTGHNIEIIDEQRLAVKNVRNDMMELNNYVLKYLKEFEIEGISHPPSKWANGLGPQFKGDISKLGDEKKDTVQVTFGDVVDVHNEKEFGILSGDDIMVRVCKEIPGITHCIFLLGDTEGLLTRPPNEEGSELITLWSKEQKITGKHESSQDVTGGIFLKAESASKIAQNVANVWMIDGRKPERITELVQTGNTIGTKVI
;
A
#
# COMPACT_ATOMS: atom_id res chain seq x y z
N MET A 1 -41.53 2.31 -49.60
CA MET A 1 -41.08 1.56 -48.41
C MET A 1 -39.60 1.24 -48.60
N ASN A 2 -38.73 1.88 -47.83
CA ASN A 2 -37.42 1.38 -47.45
C ASN A 2 -36.91 2.28 -46.32
N THR A 3 -37.13 1.83 -45.10
CA THR A 3 -36.69 2.47 -43.86
C THR A 3 -35.22 2.13 -43.69
N ALA A 4 -34.33 3.07 -44.02
CA ALA A 4 -32.93 2.95 -43.66
C ALA A 4 -32.80 3.21 -42.16
N ILE A 5 -32.61 2.13 -41.39
CA ILE A 5 -32.28 2.22 -39.96
C ILE A 5 -30.83 2.69 -39.89
N CYS A 6 -30.64 3.97 -39.55
CA CYS A 6 -29.35 4.50 -39.13
C CYS A 6 -29.04 3.92 -37.75
N VAL A 7 -28.37 2.77 -37.72
CA VAL A 7 -27.80 2.22 -36.49
C VAL A 7 -26.57 3.06 -36.19
N THR A 8 -26.70 4.05 -35.32
CA THR A 8 -25.54 4.75 -34.76
C THR A 8 -24.70 3.72 -34.00
N PRO A 9 -23.42 3.50 -34.33
CA PRO A 9 -22.57 2.67 -33.50
C PRO A 9 -22.29 3.45 -32.21
N PHE A 10 -23.01 3.08 -31.14
CA PHE A 10 -22.67 3.48 -29.77
C PHE A 10 -21.41 2.76 -29.25
N GLU A 11 -20.69 2.01 -30.11
CA GLU A 11 -19.53 1.19 -29.73
C GLU A 11 -18.18 1.91 -29.84
N ASP A 12 -18.11 3.14 -30.35
CA ASP A 12 -16.82 3.78 -30.65
C ASP A 12 -16.52 5.05 -29.84
N MET A 13 -17.07 5.13 -28.63
CA MET A 13 -16.69 6.16 -27.63
C MET A 13 -15.71 5.63 -26.57
N ARG A 14 -14.98 4.54 -26.88
CA ARG A 14 -13.68 4.28 -26.24
C ARG A 14 -12.62 5.09 -26.98
N LEU A 15 -12.76 6.41 -26.97
CA LEU A 15 -11.61 7.28 -27.12
C LEU A 15 -10.68 6.99 -25.94
N THR A 16 -9.72 6.08 -26.16
CA THR A 16 -8.33 6.15 -25.70
C THR A 16 -8.10 6.97 -24.42
N MET A 17 -8.73 6.56 -23.31
CA MET A 17 -8.16 6.92 -22.02
C MET A 17 -6.84 6.15 -21.90
N PRO A 18 -5.71 6.81 -21.61
CA PRO A 18 -4.46 6.10 -21.40
C PRO A 18 -4.66 5.07 -20.27
N ASN A 19 -4.15 3.84 -20.47
CA ASN A 19 -4.22 2.79 -19.46
C ASN A 19 -3.71 3.31 -18.12
N ASN A 20 -4.40 3.01 -17.02
CA ASN A 20 -4.02 3.56 -15.73
C ASN A 20 -2.76 2.90 -15.23
N LYS A 21 -1.92 3.67 -14.53
CA LYS A 21 -0.82 3.13 -13.74
C LYS A 21 -1.13 3.37 -12.27
N ILE A 22 -1.42 2.28 -11.57
CA ILE A 22 -2.05 2.29 -10.25
C ILE A 22 -1.08 1.71 -9.24
N VAL A 23 -0.79 2.48 -8.19
CA VAL A 23 -0.05 1.98 -7.03
C VAL A 23 -1.03 1.66 -5.92
N ILE A 24 -1.04 0.41 -5.46
CA ILE A 24 -1.94 -0.05 -4.41
C ILE A 24 -1.12 -0.44 -3.20
N LYS A 25 -1.47 0.10 -2.02
CA LYS A 25 -0.93 -0.35 -0.75
C LYS A 25 -1.93 -1.21 0.01
N LEU A 26 -1.58 -2.45 0.31
CA LEU A 26 -2.29 -3.29 1.27
C LEU A 26 -1.82 -2.95 2.68
N GLY A 27 -2.69 -2.37 3.51
CA GLY A 27 -2.37 -2.13 4.92
C GLY A 27 -2.05 -3.44 5.66
N GLY A 28 -1.04 -3.44 6.53
CA GLY A 28 -0.70 -4.65 7.29
C GLY A 28 -1.86 -5.19 8.14
N GLY A 29 -2.69 -4.31 8.71
CA GLY A 29 -3.91 -4.69 9.45
C GLY A 29 -5.07 -5.15 8.56
N LEU A 30 -5.01 -4.92 7.24
CA LEU A 30 -5.97 -5.48 6.29
C LEU A 30 -5.69 -6.96 6.03
N ILE A 31 -4.41 -7.29 5.85
CA ILE A 31 -3.98 -8.62 5.38
C ILE A 31 -3.48 -9.55 6.51
N THR A 32 -3.37 -9.04 7.74
CA THR A 32 -2.98 -9.84 8.92
C THR A 32 -3.82 -9.48 10.13
N ASP A 33 -3.86 -10.36 11.12
CA ASP A 33 -4.30 -10.03 12.47
C ASP A 33 -3.11 -9.58 13.32
N LYS A 34 -3.10 -8.32 13.76
CA LYS A 34 -2.03 -7.76 14.59
C LYS A 34 -2.00 -8.31 16.03
N SER A 35 -3.08 -8.95 16.49
CA SER A 35 -3.17 -9.51 17.84
C SER A 35 -2.51 -10.89 17.97
N GLN A 36 -2.23 -11.55 16.84
CA GLN A 36 -1.67 -12.88 16.79
C GLN A 36 -0.42 -12.93 15.91
N TYR A 37 0.61 -13.64 16.38
CA TYR A 37 1.85 -13.77 15.63
C TYR A 37 1.61 -14.51 14.31
N LYS A 38 1.96 -13.86 13.19
CA LYS A 38 1.93 -14.42 11.84
C LYS A 38 0.56 -14.97 11.37
N LEU A 39 -0.54 -14.40 11.86
CA LEU A 39 -1.87 -14.76 11.36
C LEU A 39 -2.26 -13.92 10.13
N VAL A 40 -2.45 -14.60 8.99
CA VAL A 40 -2.88 -14.00 7.71
C VAL A 40 -4.40 -13.94 7.62
N ARG A 41 -4.93 -12.88 7.01
CA ARG A 41 -6.35 -12.73 6.63
C ARG A 41 -6.52 -13.06 5.16
N GLU A 42 -6.42 -14.35 4.83
CA GLU A 42 -6.33 -14.83 3.43
C GLU A 42 -7.48 -14.33 2.54
N GLU A 43 -8.73 -14.37 3.04
CA GLU A 43 -9.89 -13.89 2.29
C GLU A 43 -9.77 -12.42 1.88
N ARG A 44 -9.11 -11.58 2.69
CA ARG A 44 -8.87 -10.16 2.39
C ARG A 44 -7.83 -9.98 1.29
N ILE A 45 -6.79 -10.82 1.27
CA ILE A 45 -5.80 -10.80 0.19
C ILE A 45 -6.46 -11.27 -1.11
N MET A 46 -7.21 -12.37 -1.06
CA MET A 46 -7.90 -12.96 -2.21
C MET A 46 -8.91 -11.97 -2.83
N SER A 47 -9.69 -11.25 -2.02
CA SER A 47 -10.65 -10.27 -2.52
C SER A 47 -9.98 -9.10 -3.26
N VAL A 48 -8.83 -8.64 -2.78
CA VAL A 48 -8.05 -7.60 -3.48
C VAL A 48 -7.41 -8.15 -4.75
N CYS A 49 -6.83 -9.35 -4.73
CA CYS A 49 -6.24 -9.97 -5.92
C CYS A 49 -7.28 -10.18 -7.03
N LYS A 50 -8.53 -10.52 -6.67
CA LYS A 50 -9.66 -10.58 -7.61
C LYS A 50 -9.95 -9.23 -8.28
N VAL A 51 -9.74 -8.12 -7.58
CA VAL A 51 -9.91 -6.78 -8.15
C VAL A 51 -8.73 -6.42 -9.05
N ILE A 52 -7.50 -6.73 -8.63
CA ILE A 52 -6.29 -6.55 -9.44
C ILE A 52 -6.41 -7.30 -10.77
N SER A 53 -6.95 -8.52 -10.79
CA SER A 53 -7.14 -9.26 -12.05
C SER A 53 -8.13 -8.61 -13.01
N LYS A 54 -9.15 -7.91 -12.50
CA LYS A 54 -10.03 -7.09 -13.34
C LYS A 54 -9.31 -5.88 -13.92
N LEU A 55 -8.47 -5.20 -13.13
CA LEU A 55 -7.65 -4.08 -13.60
C LEU A 55 -6.68 -4.56 -14.70
N LYS A 56 -5.99 -5.69 -14.49
CA LYS A 56 -5.09 -6.28 -15.50
C LYS A 56 -5.82 -6.66 -16.80
N LYS A 57 -7.06 -7.17 -16.72
CA LYS A 57 -7.90 -7.45 -17.90
C LYS A 57 -8.30 -6.19 -18.68
N ASN A 58 -8.34 -5.04 -18.02
CA ASN A 58 -8.55 -3.74 -18.65
C ASN A 58 -7.23 -3.08 -19.09
N GLU A 59 -6.13 -3.84 -19.13
CA GLU A 59 -4.79 -3.38 -19.49
C GLU A 59 -4.18 -2.32 -18.56
N ASP A 60 -4.77 -2.11 -17.38
CA ASP A 60 -4.17 -1.26 -16.37
C ASP A 60 -2.86 -1.88 -15.83
N SER A 61 -1.92 -1.02 -15.50
CA SER A 61 -0.67 -1.34 -14.81
C SER A 61 -0.87 -1.22 -13.30
N VAL A 62 -0.36 -2.20 -12.55
CA VAL A 62 -0.49 -2.25 -11.09
C VAL A 62 0.86 -2.52 -10.45
N ILE A 63 1.21 -1.66 -9.50
CA ILE A 63 2.34 -1.84 -8.56
C ILE A 63 1.73 -2.07 -7.18
N LEU A 64 2.13 -3.17 -6.53
CA LEU A 64 1.59 -3.58 -5.24
C LEU A 64 2.63 -3.39 -4.14
N VAL A 65 2.24 -2.67 -3.09
CA VAL A 65 3.01 -2.54 -1.85
C VAL A 65 2.20 -3.16 -0.72
N HIS A 66 2.79 -3.97 0.15
CA HIS A 66 2.08 -4.40 1.37
C HIS A 66 2.79 -3.99 2.67
N GLY A 67 2.01 -3.79 3.72
CA GLY A 67 2.52 -3.56 5.07
C GLY A 67 2.99 -4.86 5.72
N ALA A 68 3.70 -4.70 6.84
CA ALA A 68 4.29 -5.81 7.59
C ALA A 68 3.30 -6.63 8.42
N GLY A 69 2.21 -6.00 8.89
CA GLY A 69 1.22 -6.70 9.70
C GLY A 69 1.84 -7.32 10.96
N SER A 70 1.32 -8.47 11.39
CA SER A 70 1.89 -9.25 12.50
C SER A 70 3.19 -9.99 12.18
N PHE A 71 3.63 -10.01 10.91
CA PHE A 71 4.87 -10.67 10.50
C PHE A 71 6.11 -9.81 10.75
N GLY A 72 5.99 -8.48 10.70
CA GLY A 72 7.11 -7.59 11.04
C GLY A 72 6.95 -6.85 12.36
N HIS A 73 5.77 -6.31 12.67
CA HIS A 73 5.63 -5.37 13.79
C HIS A 73 5.92 -5.99 15.16
N LEU A 74 5.53 -7.25 15.40
CA LEU A 74 5.64 -7.87 16.73
C LEU A 74 7.10 -8.09 17.12
N GLU A 75 7.88 -8.77 16.28
CA GLU A 75 9.31 -8.99 16.54
C GLU A 75 10.12 -7.69 16.40
N ALA A 76 9.81 -6.82 15.43
CA ALA A 76 10.52 -5.54 15.31
C ALA A 76 10.32 -4.63 16.53
N LYS A 77 9.14 -4.66 17.16
CA LYS A 77 8.88 -3.93 18.41
C LYS A 77 9.60 -4.57 19.59
N LYS A 78 9.54 -5.89 19.71
CA LYS A 78 10.21 -6.66 20.78
C LYS A 78 11.72 -6.41 20.83
N TRP A 79 12.36 -6.27 19.68
CA TRP A 79 13.81 -6.05 19.56
C TRP A 79 14.21 -4.60 19.30
N HIS A 80 13.25 -3.66 19.39
CA HIS A 80 13.46 -2.23 19.14
C HIS A 80 14.16 -1.94 17.80
N LEU A 81 13.83 -2.68 16.74
CA LEU A 81 14.55 -2.56 15.46
C LEU A 81 14.36 -1.19 14.78
N SER A 82 13.31 -0.45 15.13
CA SER A 82 13.08 0.90 14.62
C SER A 82 14.05 1.95 15.17
N THR A 83 14.63 1.73 16.36
CA THR A 83 15.61 2.65 16.95
C THR A 83 17.02 2.41 16.40
N GLY A 84 17.24 1.24 15.78
CA GLY A 84 18.53 0.80 15.25
C GLY A 84 19.35 0.07 16.32
N HIS A 85 20.65 -0.01 16.05
CA HIS A 85 21.69 -0.61 16.87
C HIS A 85 21.62 -0.20 18.34
N ASN A 86 21.59 -1.22 19.20
CA ASN A 86 21.81 -1.13 20.63
C ASN A 86 22.99 -2.04 20.99
N ILE A 87 24.06 -1.43 21.51
CA ILE A 87 25.31 -2.12 21.83
C ILE A 87 25.15 -3.27 22.83
N GLU A 88 24.15 -3.20 23.72
CA GLU A 88 23.94 -4.20 24.77
C GLU A 88 23.31 -5.51 24.25
N ILE A 89 22.64 -5.48 23.10
CA ILE A 89 21.85 -6.60 22.56
C ILE A 89 22.04 -6.79 21.04
N ILE A 90 23.18 -6.34 20.51
CA ILE A 90 23.37 -6.22 19.06
C ILE A 90 23.34 -7.56 18.33
N ASP A 91 23.87 -8.62 18.93
CA ASP A 91 23.89 -9.94 18.30
C ASP A 91 22.47 -10.52 18.20
N GLU A 92 21.65 -10.30 19.22
CA GLU A 92 20.23 -10.66 19.21
C GLU A 92 19.43 -9.79 18.23
N GLN A 93 19.73 -8.48 18.14
CA GLN A 93 19.11 -7.60 17.15
C GLN A 93 19.45 -8.06 15.73
N ARG A 94 20.71 -8.39 15.43
CA ARG A 94 21.11 -8.91 14.10
C ARG A 94 20.42 -10.23 13.75
N LEU A 95 20.22 -11.11 14.74
CA LEU A 95 19.41 -12.31 14.55
C LEU A 95 17.93 -11.97 14.30
N ALA A 96 17.37 -11.04 15.07
CA ALA A 96 16.00 -10.57 14.92
C ALA A 96 15.76 -9.92 13.54
N VAL A 97 16.71 -9.13 13.03
CA VAL A 97 16.67 -8.57 11.67
C VAL A 97 16.53 -9.67 10.62
N LYS A 98 17.32 -10.75 10.74
CA LYS A 98 17.23 -11.90 9.82
C LYS A 98 15.86 -12.59 9.92
N ASN A 99 15.36 -12.77 11.14
CA ASN A 99 14.06 -13.41 11.37
C ASN A 99 12.91 -12.58 10.79
N VAL A 100 12.88 -11.27 11.07
CA VAL A 100 11.86 -10.36 10.53
C VAL A 100 11.90 -10.32 9.00
N ARG A 101 13.08 -10.29 8.37
CA ARG A 101 13.19 -10.37 6.90
C ARG A 101 12.60 -11.66 6.36
N ASN A 102 12.82 -12.79 7.02
CA ASN A 102 12.23 -14.08 6.63
C ASN A 102 10.71 -14.10 6.82
N ASP A 103 10.20 -13.54 7.93
CA ASP A 103 8.76 -13.44 8.17
C ASP A 103 8.09 -12.52 7.14
N MET A 104 8.73 -11.43 6.76
CA MET A 104 8.25 -10.54 5.70
C MET A 104 8.19 -11.25 4.35
N MET A 105 9.18 -12.08 4.03
CA MET A 105 9.15 -12.95 2.85
C MET A 105 8.00 -13.96 2.90
N GLU A 106 7.70 -14.51 4.07
CA GLU A 106 6.58 -15.43 4.25
C GLU A 106 5.24 -14.74 3.97
N LEU A 107 5.00 -13.55 4.54
CA LEU A 107 3.79 -12.77 4.24
C LEU A 107 3.68 -12.42 2.76
N ASN A 108 4.80 -12.02 2.14
CA ASN A 108 4.86 -11.75 0.71
C ASN A 108 4.49 -13.00 -0.11
N ASN A 109 4.94 -14.20 0.29
CA ASN A 109 4.58 -15.44 -0.41
C ASN A 109 3.08 -15.74 -0.38
N TYR A 110 2.35 -15.37 0.68
CA TYR A 110 0.89 -15.43 0.67
C TYR A 110 0.28 -14.49 -0.38
N VAL A 111 0.79 -13.26 -0.50
CA VAL A 111 0.34 -12.31 -1.54
C VAL A 111 0.61 -12.85 -2.94
N LEU A 112 1.82 -13.36 -3.20
CA LEU A 112 2.19 -13.95 -4.49
C LEU A 112 1.35 -15.18 -4.83
N LYS A 113 1.07 -16.04 -3.84
CA LYS A 113 0.20 -17.22 -3.99
C LYS A 113 -1.18 -16.79 -4.49
N TYR A 114 -1.82 -15.82 -3.84
CA TYR A 114 -3.16 -15.39 -4.23
C TYR A 114 -3.19 -14.61 -5.54
N LEU A 115 -2.15 -13.85 -5.88
CA LEU A 115 -2.03 -13.28 -7.24
C LEU A 115 -2.02 -14.40 -8.30
N LYS A 116 -1.23 -15.45 -8.07
CA LYS A 116 -1.14 -16.60 -8.98
C LYS A 116 -2.45 -17.35 -9.15
N GLU A 117 -3.27 -17.48 -8.10
CA GLU A 117 -4.61 -18.06 -8.18
C GLU A 117 -5.56 -17.29 -9.11
N PHE A 118 -5.29 -16.01 -9.37
CA PHE A 118 -5.99 -15.19 -10.36
C PHE A 118 -5.19 -14.99 -11.67
N GLU A 119 -4.29 -15.92 -11.97
CA GLU A 119 -3.47 -15.93 -13.21
C GLU A 119 -2.57 -14.69 -13.35
N ILE A 120 -2.21 -14.05 -12.24
CA ILE A 120 -1.27 -12.93 -12.21
C ILE A 120 0.07 -13.40 -11.66
N GLU A 121 1.15 -13.14 -12.41
CA GLU A 121 2.51 -13.35 -11.93
C GLU A 121 2.95 -12.17 -11.05
N GLY A 122 3.09 -12.41 -9.74
CA GLY A 122 3.69 -11.44 -8.83
C GLY A 122 5.21 -11.51 -8.85
N ILE A 123 5.89 -10.41 -9.18
CA ILE A 123 7.35 -10.30 -9.16
C ILE A 123 7.79 -9.61 -7.87
N SER A 124 8.46 -10.33 -6.98
CA SER A 124 8.81 -9.82 -5.66
C SER A 124 10.12 -9.04 -5.62
N HIS A 125 10.11 -7.90 -4.92
CA HIS A 125 11.24 -7.01 -4.72
C HIS A 125 11.42 -6.69 -3.23
N PRO A 126 12.05 -7.58 -2.43
CA PRO A 126 12.26 -7.36 -0.99
C PRO A 126 13.20 -6.18 -0.74
N PRO A 127 12.79 -5.11 -0.04
CA PRO A 127 13.64 -3.92 0.14
C PRO A 127 14.99 -4.21 0.78
N SER A 128 15.10 -5.19 1.68
CA SER A 128 16.37 -5.64 2.25
C SER A 128 17.41 -6.12 1.22
N LYS A 129 17.04 -6.29 -0.05
CA LYS A 129 17.95 -6.67 -1.15
C LYS A 129 18.38 -5.52 -2.04
N TRP A 130 17.73 -4.36 -1.98
CA TRP A 130 17.96 -3.28 -2.95
C TRP A 130 17.84 -1.85 -2.40
N ALA A 131 17.35 -1.69 -1.17
CA ALA A 131 17.21 -0.41 -0.51
C ALA A 131 18.16 -0.30 0.70
N ASN A 132 18.65 0.91 0.95
CA ASN A 132 19.49 1.25 2.08
C ASN A 132 19.06 2.60 2.67
N GLY A 133 18.93 2.70 3.99
CA GLY A 133 18.44 3.90 4.64
C GLY A 133 16.92 3.94 4.79
N LEU A 134 16.43 5.01 5.41
CA LEU A 134 15.05 5.12 5.91
C LEU A 134 14.34 6.33 5.32
N GLY A 135 13.01 6.36 5.46
CA GLY A 135 12.18 7.45 4.97
C GLY A 135 12.15 7.53 3.44
N PRO A 136 11.48 8.54 2.86
CA PRO A 136 11.38 8.70 1.40
C PRO A 136 12.72 9.01 0.71
N GLN A 137 13.81 9.20 1.47
CA GLN A 137 15.15 9.50 0.98
C GLN A 137 16.10 8.30 0.96
N PHE A 138 15.61 7.08 1.18
CA PHE A 138 16.42 5.87 1.11
C PHE A 138 17.17 5.78 -0.25
N LYS A 139 18.33 5.13 -0.28
CA LYS A 139 19.08 4.84 -1.50
C LYS A 139 18.65 3.50 -2.06
N GLY A 140 18.39 3.41 -3.35
CA GLY A 140 17.96 2.19 -4.02
C GLY A 140 17.32 2.49 -5.37
N ASP A 141 17.38 1.52 -6.28
CA ASP A 141 16.79 1.64 -7.61
C ASP A 141 15.33 1.17 -7.60
N ILE A 142 14.42 2.13 -7.80
CA ILE A 142 12.97 1.92 -7.87
C ILE A 142 12.50 1.58 -9.29
N SER A 143 13.32 1.80 -10.33
CA SER A 143 12.90 1.71 -11.73
C SER A 143 12.29 0.35 -12.09
N LYS A 144 12.84 -0.74 -11.55
CA LYS A 144 12.34 -2.12 -11.68
C LYS A 144 10.88 -2.32 -11.21
N LEU A 145 10.37 -1.48 -10.31
CA LEU A 145 8.96 -1.52 -9.91
C LEU A 145 8.03 -0.93 -10.97
N GLY A 146 8.58 -0.14 -11.90
CA GLY A 146 7.89 0.40 -13.06
C GLY A 146 7.94 -0.50 -14.29
N ASP A 147 8.52 -1.71 -14.19
CA ASP A 147 8.59 -2.66 -15.30
C ASP A 147 7.23 -3.28 -15.57
N GLU A 148 6.59 -2.83 -16.65
CA GLU A 148 5.25 -3.26 -17.02
C GLU A 148 5.29 -4.42 -17.99
N LYS A 149 4.72 -5.56 -17.58
CA LYS A 149 4.47 -6.69 -18.47
C LYS A 149 3.03 -7.17 -18.32
N LYS A 150 2.49 -7.75 -19.39
CA LYS A 150 1.16 -8.35 -19.41
C LYS A 150 1.05 -9.41 -18.30
N ASP A 151 -0.08 -9.40 -17.59
CA ASP A 151 -0.39 -10.36 -16.52
C ASP A 151 0.65 -10.44 -15.38
N THR A 152 1.51 -9.42 -15.24
CA THR A 152 2.46 -9.28 -14.13
C THR A 152 2.10 -8.13 -13.20
N VAL A 153 2.51 -8.24 -11.94
CA VAL A 153 2.43 -7.18 -10.93
C VAL A 153 3.75 -7.14 -10.16
N GLN A 154 4.38 -5.96 -10.09
CA GLN A 154 5.56 -5.76 -9.26
C GLN A 154 5.12 -5.63 -7.80
N VAL A 155 5.68 -6.46 -6.91
CA VAL A 155 5.31 -6.54 -5.50
C VAL A 155 6.49 -6.18 -4.61
N THR A 156 6.30 -5.21 -3.72
CA THR A 156 7.27 -4.85 -2.68
C THR A 156 6.53 -4.62 -1.35
N PHE A 157 7.24 -4.34 -0.26
CA PHE A 157 6.64 -4.28 1.06
C PHE A 157 7.47 -3.47 2.06
N GLY A 158 6.91 -3.11 3.20
CA GLY A 158 7.71 -2.56 4.29
C GLY A 158 8.63 -3.64 4.88
N ASP A 159 9.91 -3.32 5.12
CA ASP A 159 10.93 -4.30 5.49
C ASP A 159 11.99 -3.67 6.41
N VAL A 160 12.79 -4.51 7.06
CA VAL A 160 13.99 -4.07 7.78
C VAL A 160 15.16 -4.00 6.80
N VAL A 161 15.69 -2.81 6.57
CA VAL A 161 16.78 -2.55 5.62
C VAL A 161 18.05 -2.16 6.35
N ASP A 162 19.19 -2.35 5.68
CA ASP A 162 20.47 -1.90 6.21
C ASP A 162 20.54 -0.36 6.22
N VAL A 163 21.25 0.19 7.19
CA VAL A 163 21.54 1.62 7.28
C VAL A 163 23.04 1.76 7.52
N HIS A 164 23.76 2.32 6.55
CA HIS A 164 25.23 2.44 6.63
C HIS A 164 25.67 3.63 7.50
N ASN A 165 25.29 3.61 8.78
CA ASN A 165 25.75 4.49 9.84
C ASN A 165 25.63 3.76 11.19
N GLU A 166 25.78 4.50 12.29
CA GLU A 166 25.71 3.96 13.66
C GLU A 166 24.43 3.16 13.99
N LYS A 167 23.34 3.30 13.21
CA LYS A 167 22.11 2.54 13.41
C LYS A 167 22.18 1.11 12.90
N GLU A 168 23.08 0.79 11.96
CA GLU A 168 23.25 -0.51 11.28
C GLU A 168 22.04 -1.00 10.44
N PHE A 169 20.81 -0.82 10.92
CA PHE A 169 19.56 -1.19 10.26
C PHE A 169 18.42 -0.26 10.68
N GLY A 170 17.27 -0.40 10.03
CA GLY A 170 16.02 0.22 10.47
C GLY A 170 14.82 -0.22 9.64
N ILE A 171 13.63 0.26 10.01
CA ILE A 171 12.39 -0.08 9.33
C ILE A 171 12.14 0.90 8.18
N LEU A 172 12.21 0.41 6.95
CA LEU A 172 11.71 1.13 5.78
C LEU A 172 10.23 0.82 5.61
N SER A 173 9.37 1.81 5.84
CA SER A 173 7.94 1.58 5.76
C SER A 173 7.47 1.43 4.32
N GLY A 174 6.41 0.64 4.10
CA GLY A 174 5.75 0.62 2.81
C GLY A 174 5.16 1.99 2.42
N ASP A 175 4.91 2.90 3.37
CA ASP A 175 4.42 4.26 3.06
C ASP A 175 5.53 5.10 2.40
N ASP A 176 6.78 4.98 2.89
CA ASP A 176 7.94 5.65 2.29
C ASP A 176 8.23 5.12 0.87
N ILE A 177 8.07 3.81 0.66
CA ILE A 177 8.20 3.20 -0.66
C ILE A 177 7.13 3.74 -1.61
N MET A 178 5.87 3.86 -1.18
CA MET A 178 4.80 4.48 -1.99
C MET A 178 5.16 5.91 -2.40
N VAL A 179 5.73 6.71 -1.50
CA VAL A 179 6.17 8.08 -1.80
C VAL A 179 7.21 8.09 -2.92
N ARG A 180 8.20 7.20 -2.86
CA ARG A 180 9.26 7.10 -3.86
C ARG A 180 8.76 6.58 -5.21
N VAL A 181 7.97 5.50 -5.20
CA VAL A 181 7.32 4.95 -6.41
C VAL A 181 6.53 6.04 -7.13
N CYS A 182 5.67 6.76 -6.42
CA CYS A 182 4.79 7.77 -7.03
C CYS A 182 5.52 9.04 -7.48
N LYS A 183 6.72 9.32 -6.95
CA LYS A 183 7.53 10.48 -7.35
C LYS A 183 8.45 10.17 -8.53
N GLU A 184 8.93 8.95 -8.65
CA GLU A 184 10.01 8.61 -9.57
C GLU A 184 9.55 7.80 -10.77
N ILE A 185 8.48 7.01 -10.64
CA ILE A 185 7.93 6.25 -11.76
C ILE A 185 6.98 7.16 -12.55
N PRO A 186 7.21 7.37 -13.85
CA PRO A 186 6.37 8.24 -14.66
C PRO A 186 5.01 7.61 -14.95
N GLY A 187 4.00 8.47 -15.11
CA GLY A 187 2.66 8.09 -15.58
C GLY A 187 1.74 7.49 -14.51
N ILE A 188 2.08 7.59 -13.23
CA ILE A 188 1.22 7.13 -12.12
C ILE A 188 -0.06 7.97 -12.11
N THR A 189 -1.20 7.34 -12.37
CA THR A 189 -2.51 8.02 -12.39
C THR A 189 -3.23 7.92 -11.05
N HIS A 190 -2.98 6.85 -10.29
CA HIS A 190 -3.64 6.57 -9.02
C HIS A 190 -2.67 6.02 -7.97
N CYS A 191 -2.84 6.47 -6.73
CA CYS A 191 -2.17 5.93 -5.55
C CYS A 191 -3.22 5.65 -4.47
N ILE A 192 -3.39 4.37 -4.12
CA ILE A 192 -4.51 3.92 -3.29
C ILE A 192 -3.98 3.20 -2.05
N PHE A 193 -4.29 3.73 -0.87
CA PHE A 193 -4.02 3.10 0.42
C PHE A 193 -5.26 2.31 0.87
N LEU A 194 -5.16 0.99 0.89
CA LEU A 194 -6.20 0.10 1.43
C LEU A 194 -6.04 -0.04 2.94
N LEU A 195 -7.03 0.42 3.68
CA LEU A 195 -7.08 0.39 5.14
C LEU A 195 -7.78 -0.88 5.64
N GLY A 196 -7.44 -1.33 6.85
CA GLY A 196 -7.97 -2.60 7.41
C GLY A 196 -9.16 -2.44 8.34
N ASP A 197 -9.35 -1.24 8.89
CA ASP A 197 -10.16 -0.97 10.08
C ASP A 197 -11.08 0.24 9.92
N THR A 198 -10.97 1.00 8.83
CA THR A 198 -11.71 2.23 8.60
C THR A 198 -12.02 2.44 7.11
N GLU A 199 -13.02 3.28 6.81
CA GLU A 199 -13.43 3.60 5.45
C GLU A 199 -12.55 4.66 4.76
N GLY A 200 -11.75 5.37 5.55
CA GLY A 200 -10.85 6.45 5.14
C GLY A 200 -10.27 7.13 6.38
N LEU A 201 -9.87 8.39 6.25
CA LEU A 201 -9.56 9.25 7.39
C LEU A 201 -10.87 9.66 8.06
N LEU A 202 -10.92 9.52 9.39
CA LEU A 202 -12.07 9.88 10.18
C LEU A 202 -11.75 11.08 11.08
N THR A 203 -12.78 11.83 11.47
CA THR A 203 -12.65 12.97 12.39
C THR A 203 -12.22 12.55 13.80
N ARG A 204 -12.48 11.28 14.17
CA ARG A 204 -12.13 10.63 15.44
C ARG A 204 -11.79 9.15 15.18
N PRO A 205 -11.26 8.39 16.15
CA PRO A 205 -11.09 6.95 15.99
C PRO A 205 -12.40 6.24 15.59
N PRO A 206 -12.36 5.16 14.77
CA PRO A 206 -13.56 4.51 14.22
C PRO A 206 -14.56 3.98 15.25
N ASN A 207 -14.09 3.72 16.48
CA ASN A 207 -14.90 3.17 17.57
C ASN A 207 -15.46 4.26 18.51
N GLU A 208 -15.20 5.53 18.24
CA GLU A 208 -15.73 6.66 19.03
C GLU A 208 -17.05 7.19 18.44
N GLU A 209 -17.97 7.58 19.33
CA GLU A 209 -19.23 8.18 18.94
C GLU A 209 -19.02 9.51 18.19
N GLY A 210 -19.78 9.72 17.12
CA GLY A 210 -19.64 10.90 16.25
C GLY A 210 -18.36 10.90 15.40
N SER A 211 -17.73 9.74 15.20
CA SER A 211 -16.66 9.58 14.22
C SER A 211 -17.23 9.63 12.80
N GLU A 212 -16.80 10.60 12.00
CA GLU A 212 -17.31 10.86 10.65
C GLU A 212 -16.18 10.72 9.61
N LEU A 213 -16.54 10.25 8.40
CA LEU A 213 -15.60 10.14 7.28
C LEU A 213 -15.25 11.52 6.71
N ILE A 214 -13.95 11.81 6.65
CA ILE A 214 -13.41 12.95 5.93
C ILE A 214 -13.28 12.55 4.46
N THR A 215 -14.15 13.05 3.59
CA THR A 215 -14.16 12.64 2.17
C THR A 215 -13.06 13.30 1.34
N LEU A 216 -12.63 14.50 1.75
CA LEU A 216 -11.56 15.27 1.14
C LEU A 216 -10.65 15.79 2.25
N TRP A 217 -9.36 15.45 2.19
CA TRP A 217 -8.38 15.83 3.21
C TRP A 217 -7.16 16.52 2.59
N SER A 218 -6.75 17.66 3.16
CA SER A 218 -5.46 18.31 2.90
C SER A 218 -4.63 18.42 4.17
N LYS A 219 -3.32 18.60 4.05
CA LYS A 219 -2.41 18.69 5.21
C LYS A 219 -2.74 19.85 6.14
N GLU A 220 -3.38 20.90 5.64
CA GLU A 220 -3.81 22.08 6.40
C GLU A 220 -4.99 21.75 7.33
N GLN A 221 -5.78 20.71 7.01
CA GLN A 221 -6.90 20.28 7.84
C GLN A 221 -6.40 19.44 9.01
N LYS A 222 -6.57 19.98 10.23
CA LYS A 222 -6.27 19.24 11.46
C LYS A 222 -7.25 18.08 11.63
N ILE A 223 -6.72 16.86 11.66
CA ILE A 223 -7.44 15.69 12.15
C ILE A 223 -7.31 15.69 13.68
N THR A 224 -8.44 15.67 14.39
CA THR A 224 -8.45 15.59 15.85
C THR A 224 -8.30 14.14 16.30
N GLY A 225 -7.12 13.74 16.79
CA GLY A 225 -6.92 12.43 17.41
C GLY A 225 -5.88 12.54 18.53
N LYS A 226 -6.22 12.10 19.74
CA LYS A 226 -5.29 12.11 20.88
C LYS A 226 -4.08 11.22 20.58
N HIS A 227 -2.88 11.75 20.80
CA HIS A 227 -1.65 10.96 20.87
C HIS A 227 -1.67 10.08 22.12
N GLU A 228 -2.38 8.96 22.10
CA GLU A 228 -2.15 7.88 23.07
C GLU A 228 -1.19 6.85 22.47
N SER A 229 0.01 6.83 23.03
CA SER A 229 1.15 5.98 22.69
C SER A 229 0.98 4.50 23.05
N SER A 230 -0.23 4.05 23.39
CA SER A 230 -0.48 2.73 23.97
C SER A 230 -1.23 1.76 23.06
N GLN A 231 -1.82 2.21 21.95
CA GLN A 231 -2.37 1.33 20.91
C GLN A 231 -2.05 1.89 19.52
N ASP A 232 -1.54 1.02 18.64
CA ASP A 232 -0.99 1.28 17.31
C ASP A 232 -2.03 1.73 16.26
N VAL A 233 -2.84 2.73 16.61
CA VAL A 233 -3.96 3.24 15.79
C VAL A 233 -3.93 4.76 15.56
N THR A 234 -3.20 5.55 16.35
CA THR A 234 -3.14 7.01 16.12
C THR A 234 -1.91 7.38 15.29
N GLY A 235 -0.70 6.98 15.69
CA GLY A 235 0.52 7.29 14.92
C GLY A 235 0.54 6.71 13.49
N GLY A 236 -0.03 5.52 13.30
CA GLY A 236 0.04 4.80 12.02
C GLY A 236 -0.79 5.41 10.89
N ILE A 237 -1.93 6.02 11.20
CA ILE A 237 -2.81 6.65 10.19
C ILE A 237 -2.34 8.06 9.84
N PHE A 238 -1.81 8.83 10.80
CA PHE A 238 -1.24 10.16 10.52
C PHE A 238 -0.02 10.07 9.60
N LEU A 239 0.89 9.11 9.84
CA LEU A 239 2.05 8.89 8.96
C LEU A 239 1.64 8.49 7.53
N LYS A 240 0.52 7.77 7.39
CA LYS A 240 -0.08 7.46 6.07
C LYS A 240 -0.62 8.70 5.40
N ALA A 241 -1.41 9.50 6.11
CA ALA A 241 -1.96 10.75 5.60
C ALA A 241 -0.83 11.71 5.17
N GLU A 242 0.24 11.82 5.95
CA GLU A 242 1.41 12.63 5.58
C GLU A 242 2.09 12.12 4.31
N SER A 243 2.26 10.80 4.18
CA SER A 243 2.83 10.18 2.98
C SER A 243 1.92 10.38 1.77
N ALA A 244 0.62 10.22 1.93
CA ALA A 244 -0.38 10.48 0.90
C ALA A 244 -0.36 11.95 0.45
N SER A 245 -0.23 12.91 1.37
CA SER A 245 -0.09 14.34 1.04
C SER A 245 1.18 14.62 0.23
N LYS A 246 2.32 13.98 0.56
CA LYS A 246 3.55 14.07 -0.24
C LYS A 246 3.37 13.54 -1.67
N ILE A 247 2.51 12.53 -1.83
CA ILE A 247 2.21 11.93 -3.14
C ILE A 247 1.23 12.80 -3.94
N ALA A 248 0.24 13.41 -3.29
CA ALA A 248 -0.78 14.24 -3.91
C ALA A 248 -0.21 15.46 -4.66
N GLN A 249 1.00 15.89 -4.29
CA GLN A 249 1.75 16.92 -5.02
C GLN A 249 2.09 16.54 -6.48
N ASN A 250 2.12 15.24 -6.81
CA ASN A 250 2.53 14.73 -8.12
C ASN A 250 1.50 13.80 -8.77
N VAL A 251 0.60 13.19 -7.98
CA VAL A 251 -0.42 12.24 -8.45
C VAL A 251 -1.80 12.81 -8.19
N ALA A 252 -2.64 12.88 -9.23
CA ALA A 252 -3.96 13.50 -9.16
C ALA A 252 -4.98 12.74 -8.30
N ASN A 253 -4.86 11.40 -8.25
CA ASN A 253 -5.79 10.54 -7.52
C ASN A 253 -5.09 9.79 -6.39
N VAL A 254 -4.93 10.46 -5.25
CA VAL A 254 -4.46 9.83 -4.01
C VAL A 254 -5.64 9.56 -3.10
N TRP A 255 -5.83 8.29 -2.73
CA TRP A 255 -7.01 7.86 -2.00
C TRP A 255 -6.67 6.94 -0.85
N MET A 256 -7.40 7.11 0.25
CA MET A 256 -7.42 6.19 1.39
C MET A 256 -8.81 5.57 1.47
N ILE A 257 -8.90 4.26 1.29
CA ILE A 257 -10.19 3.55 1.15
C ILE A 257 -10.24 2.29 2.01
N ASP A 258 -11.45 1.82 2.30
CA ASP A 258 -11.68 0.55 3.00
C ASP A 258 -11.19 -0.64 2.17
N GLY A 259 -10.10 -1.29 2.58
CA GLY A 259 -9.61 -2.50 1.94
C GLY A 259 -10.50 -3.72 2.11
N ARG A 260 -11.47 -3.67 3.04
CA ARG A 260 -12.48 -4.73 3.20
C ARG A 260 -13.54 -4.69 2.10
N LYS A 261 -13.61 -3.59 1.35
CA LYS A 261 -14.51 -3.31 0.21
C LYS A 261 -13.68 -2.98 -1.06
N PRO A 262 -12.83 -3.92 -1.54
CA PRO A 262 -11.86 -3.64 -2.59
C PRO A 262 -12.47 -3.27 -3.95
N GLU A 263 -13.76 -3.56 -4.19
CA GLU A 263 -14.51 -3.12 -5.37
C GLU A 263 -14.50 -1.59 -5.57
N ARG A 264 -14.29 -0.83 -4.49
CA ARG A 264 -14.10 0.63 -4.51
C ARG A 264 -12.90 1.06 -5.36
N ILE A 265 -11.89 0.21 -5.53
CA ILE A 265 -10.76 0.47 -6.43
C ILE A 265 -11.26 0.56 -7.88
N THR A 266 -12.08 -0.41 -8.30
CA THR A 266 -12.63 -0.42 -9.66
C THR A 266 -13.60 0.74 -9.88
N GLU A 267 -14.46 1.03 -8.89
CA GLU A 267 -15.35 2.20 -8.93
C GLU A 267 -14.56 3.51 -9.12
N LEU A 268 -13.49 3.68 -8.33
CA LEU A 268 -12.62 4.86 -8.42
C LEU A 268 -11.97 4.99 -9.81
N VAL A 269 -11.38 3.91 -10.32
CA VAL A 269 -10.71 3.91 -11.62
C VAL A 269 -11.69 4.20 -12.76
N GLN A 270 -12.93 3.73 -12.66
CA GLN A 270 -13.95 3.89 -13.71
C GLN A 270 -14.67 5.24 -13.67
N THR A 271 -14.92 5.78 -12.47
CA THR A 271 -15.79 6.96 -12.28
C THR A 271 -15.03 8.20 -11.81
N GLY A 272 -13.77 8.05 -11.39
CA GLY A 272 -12.98 9.11 -10.77
C GLY A 272 -13.32 9.39 -9.30
N ASN A 273 -14.26 8.63 -8.70
CA ASN A 273 -14.72 8.84 -7.34
C ASN A 273 -15.13 7.53 -6.65
N THR A 274 -15.07 7.47 -5.31
CA THR A 274 -15.60 6.36 -4.50
C THR A 274 -15.79 6.79 -3.06
N ILE A 275 -16.30 5.91 -2.20
CA ILE A 275 -16.36 6.12 -0.75
C ILE A 275 -14.98 5.91 -0.14
N GLY A 276 -14.39 7.00 0.33
CA GLY A 276 -13.16 7.04 1.11
C GLY A 276 -12.69 8.48 1.27
N THR A 277 -11.41 8.66 1.51
CA THR A 277 -10.78 9.98 1.61
C THR A 277 -9.90 10.23 0.41
N LYS A 278 -10.23 11.25 -0.39
CA LYS A 278 -9.29 11.81 -1.37
C LYS A 278 -8.32 12.74 -0.66
N VAL A 279 -7.03 12.57 -0.90
CA VAL A 279 -5.98 13.43 -0.38
C VAL A 279 -5.56 14.44 -1.44
N ILE A 280 -5.56 15.72 -1.08
CA ILE A 280 -5.20 16.86 -1.94
C ILE A 280 -4.05 17.69 -1.38
#